data_AF-A0A346PQJ8-F1
#
_entry.id   AF-A0A346PQJ8-F1
#
_cell.length_a   1.000
_cell.length_b   1.000
_cell.length_c   1.000
_cell.angle_alpha   90.00
_cell.angle_beta   90.00
_cell.angle_gamma   90.00
#
_symmetry.space_group_name_H-M   'P 1'
#
loop_
_entity.id
_entity.type
_entity.pdbx_description
1 polymer ?
#
loop_
_entity_poly.entity_id
_entity_poly.type
_entity_poly.pdbx_seq_one_letter_code
_entity_poly.pdbx_strand_id
1 'polypeptide(L)' 'MIHQHAQDDLVILAALARYSHDFRSAEPGNAQRAWWMAQKIADQHGLDPSEAVLQLESR' A
#
# COMPACT_ATOMS: atom_id res chain seq x y z
N MET A 1 -3.41 -10.33 21.05
CA MET A 1 -3.48 -9.29 20.01
C MET A 1 -2.10 -9.27 19.38
N ILE A 2 -1.95 -9.79 18.15
CA ILE A 2 -0.65 -9.70 17.47
C ILE A 2 -0.41 -8.19 17.30
N HIS A 3 0.63 -7.64 17.91
CA HIS A 3 1.05 -6.27 17.64
C HIS A 3 1.50 -6.23 16.17
N GLN A 4 0.56 -6.00 15.24
CA GLN A 4 0.91 -5.56 13.90
C GLN A 4 1.58 -4.20 14.09
N HIS A 5 2.90 -4.16 13.94
CA HIS A 5 3.58 -2.88 13.96
C HIS A 5 3.06 -2.08 12.78
N ALA A 6 2.70 -0.81 13.00
CA ALA A 6 2.25 0.10 11.94
C ALA A 6 3.19 0.11 10.72
N GLN A 7 4.45 -0.25 10.94
CA GLN A 7 5.47 -0.42 9.93
C GLN A 7 5.26 -1.60 8.97
N ASP A 8 4.68 -2.72 9.41
CA ASP A 8 4.40 -3.88 8.57
C ASP A 8 3.30 -3.56 7.56
N ASP A 9 2.31 -2.77 7.98
CA ASP A 9 1.22 -2.30 7.12
C ASP A 9 1.74 -1.39 6.00
N LEU A 10 2.74 -0.54 6.29
CA LEU A 10 3.37 0.32 5.28
C LEU A 10 4.12 -0.50 4.22
N VAL A 11 4.74 -1.63 4.59
CA VAL A 11 5.38 -2.55 3.63
C VAL A 11 4.33 -3.21 2.73
N ILE A 12 3.21 -3.66 3.31
CA ILE A 12 2.11 -4.26 2.55
C ILE A 12 1.51 -3.23 1.58
N LEU A 13 1.29 -2.00 2.03
CA LEU A 13 0.82 -0.89 1.21
C LEU A 13 1.77 -0.64 0.02
N ALA A 14 3.07 -0.54 0.27
CA ALA A 14 4.06 -0.29 -0.78
C ALA A 14 4.06 -1.43 -1.82
N ALA A 15 3.97 -2.69 -1.38
CA ALA A 15 3.89 -3.84 -2.27
C ALA A 15 2.62 -3.83 -3.13
N LEU A 16 1.46 -3.49 -2.55
CA LEU A 16 0.19 -3.38 -3.28
C LEU A 16 0.19 -2.22 -4.29
N ALA A 17 0.74 -1.07 -3.90
CA ALA A 17 0.89 0.07 -4.79
C ALA A 17 1.79 -0.27 -5.99
N ARG A 18 2.92 -0.94 -5.72
CA ARG A 18 3.84 -1.41 -6.75
C ARG A 18 3.19 -2.43 -7.69
N TYR A 19 2.50 -3.44 -7.14
CA TYR A 19 1.77 -4.43 -7.93
C TYR A 19 0.73 -3.75 -8.83
N SER A 20 -0.04 -2.81 -8.30
CA SER A 20 -1.01 -2.07 -9.09
C SER A 20 -0.38 -1.37 -10.29
N HIS A 21 0.76 -0.70 -10.08
CA HIS A 21 1.48 -0.02 -11.14
C HIS A 21 1.98 -0.98 -12.23
N ASP A 22 2.65 -2.05 -11.80
CA ASP A 22 3.34 -2.99 -12.69
C ASP A 22 2.33 -3.82 -13.52
N PHE A 23 1.17 -4.17 -12.94
CA PHE A 23 0.17 -5.04 -13.57
C PHE A 23 -1.05 -4.30 -14.15
N ARG A 24 -1.07 -2.97 -14.18
CA ARG A 24 -2.22 -2.16 -14.66
C ARG A 24 -2.74 -2.55 -16.05
N SER A 25 -1.86 -3.04 -16.93
CA SER A 25 -2.21 -3.44 -18.29
C SER A 25 -2.44 -4.94 -18.45
N ALA A 26 -1.71 -5.77 -17.70
CA ALA A 26 -1.80 -7.22 -17.78
C ALA A 26 -3.02 -7.77 -17.02
N GLU A 27 -3.31 -7.21 -15.86
CA GLU A 27 -4.40 -7.65 -14.97
C GLU A 27 -5.15 -6.45 -14.37
N PRO A 28 -5.86 -5.65 -15.19
CA PRO A 28 -6.42 -4.36 -14.76
C PRO A 28 -7.37 -4.46 -13.55
N GLY A 29 -8.14 -5.55 -13.45
CA GLY A 29 -9.02 -5.79 -12.30
C GLY A 29 -8.27 -6.02 -10.99
N ASN A 30 -7.20 -6.83 -11.02
CA ASN A 30 -6.38 -7.09 -9.84
C ASN A 30 -5.55 -5.86 -9.45
N ALA A 31 -4.99 -5.17 -10.44
CA ALA A 31 -4.27 -3.92 -10.23
C ALA A 31 -5.15 -2.85 -9.56
N GLN A 32 -6.39 -2.69 -10.00
CA GLN A 32 -7.34 -1.75 -9.38
C GLN A 32 -7.68 -2.15 -7.94
N ARG A 33 -7.87 -3.45 -7.67
CA ARG A 33 -8.13 -3.96 -6.32
C ARG A 33 -6.93 -3.76 -5.39
N ALA A 34 -5.72 -4.00 -5.88
CA ALA A 34 -4.50 -3.76 -5.13
C ALA A 34 -4.35 -2.29 -4.75
N TRP A 35 -4.62 -1.38 -5.69
CA TRP A 35 -4.63 0.06 -5.41
C TRP A 35 -5.65 0.44 -4.34
N TRP A 36 -6.88 -0.05 -4.47
CA TRP A 36 -7.93 0.22 -3.49
C TRP A 36 -7.56 -0.29 -2.08
N MET A 37 -6.93 -1.46 -1.98
CA MET A 37 -6.45 -1.97 -0.69
C MET A 37 -5.30 -1.11 -0.12
N ALA A 38 -4.35 -0.67 -0.96
CA ALA A 38 -3.29 0.24 -0.54
C ALA A 38 -3.87 1.55 0.04
N GLN A 39 -4.89 2.13 -0.61
CA GLN A 39 -5.59 3.31 -0.11
C GLN A 39 -6.26 3.06 1.25
N LYS A 40 -6.89 1.90 1.44
CA LYS A 40 -7.52 1.56 2.72
C LYS A 40 -6.54 1.40 3.86
N ILE A 41 -5.37 0.82 3.60
CA ILE A 41 -4.31 0.72 4.61
C ILE A 41 -3.76 2.11 4.92
N ALA A 42 -3.52 2.96 3.92
CA ALA A 42 -3.04 4.33 4.14
C ALA A 42 -3.99 5.13 5.05
N ASP A 43 -5.29 5.07 4.74
CA ASP A 43 -6.36 5.74 5.49
C ASP A 43 -6.42 5.27 6.96
N GLN A 44 -6.18 3.98 7.24
CA GLN A 44 -6.09 3.45 8.61
C GLN A 44 -4.94 4.05 9.42
N HIS A 45 -3.88 4.50 8.75
CA HIS A 45 -2.74 5.19 9.37
C HIS A 45 -2.86 6.72 9.30
N GLY A 46 -3.95 7.26 8.75
CA GLY A 46 -4.15 8.69 8.56
C GLY A 46 -3.23 9.31 7.52
N LEU A 47 -2.81 8.51 6.52
CA LEU A 47 -1.86 8.89 5.48
C LEU A 47 -2.48 8.76 4.08
N ASP A 48 -1.95 9.50 3.12
CA ASP A 48 -2.06 9.16 1.69
C ASP A 48 -1.08 8.02 1.32
N PRO A 49 -1.38 7.15 0.34
CA PRO A 49 -0.44 6.11 -0.10
C PRO A 49 0.96 6.63 -0.46
N SER A 50 1.06 7.84 -1.02
CA SER A 50 2.36 8.45 -1.34
C SER A 50 3.15 8.83 -0.08
N GLU A 51 2.47 9.35 0.95
CA GLU A 51 3.06 9.68 2.26
C GLU A 51 3.53 8.41 2.99
N ALA A 52 2.71 7.36 2.94
CA ALA A 52 3.03 6.05 3.50
C ALA A 52 4.31 5.45 2.89
N VAL A 53 4.50 5.59 1.58
CA VAL A 53 5.73 5.16 0.89
C VAL A 53 6.94 6.00 1.32
N LEU A 54 6.81 7.33 1.40
CA LEU A 54 7.89 8.21 1.85
C LEU A 54 8.31 7.92 3.30
N GLN A 55 7.37 7.59 4.17
CA GLN A 55 7.66 7.21 5.56
C GLN A 55 8.39 5.86 5.67
N LEU A 56 8.18 4.96 4.71
CA LEU A 56 8.93 3.71 4.62
C LEU A 56 10.38 3.95 4.16
N GLU A 57 10.58 4.83 3.17
CA GLU A 57 11.89 5.13 2.57
C GLU A 57 12.79 6.03 3.42
N SER A 58 12.23 6.85 4.31
CA SER A 58 12.96 7.77 5.18
C SER A 58 13.62 7.11 6.41
N ARG A 59 13.89 5.80 6.33
CA ARG A 59 14.59 5.02 7.35
C ARG A 59 16.09 4.92 7.13
#